data_AF-A0A920E2N1-F1
#
_entry.id   AF-A0A920E2N1-F1
#
_cell.length_a   1.000
_cell.length_b   1.000
_cell.length_c   1.000
_cell.angle_alpha   90.00
_cell.angle_beta   90.00
_cell.angle_gamma   90.00
#
_symmetry.space_group_name_H-M   'P 1'
#
loop_
_entity.id
_entity.type
_entity.pdbx_description
1 polymer ?
#
loop_
_entity_poly.entity_id
_entity_poly.type
_entity_poly.pdbx_seq_one_letter_code
_entity_poly.pdbx_strand_id
1 'polypeptide(L)'
;MKKCFDDDDLVSLKKLIDDLEIVGSCVWVKNWTDIKQFNLMFSTSIGASSESSSEIFLRPETAQGIFVNFLNVQKTSRKKNPFGIAQIGKAFRNEIIARQFIFRMREFEQMEMQFC
;
A
#
# COMPACT_ATOMS: atom_id res chain seq x y z
N MET A 1 -20.23 -8.77 -13.42
CA MET A 1 -18.83 -8.31 -13.57
C MET A 1 -18.49 -7.17 -12.64
N LYS A 2 -19.08 -5.96 -12.77
CA LYS A 2 -18.70 -4.77 -11.96
C LYS A 2 -18.74 -5.00 -10.44
N LYS A 3 -19.84 -5.59 -9.93
CA LYS A 3 -19.99 -5.95 -8.50
C LYS A 3 -18.89 -6.84 -7.92
N CYS A 4 -18.29 -7.74 -8.70
CA CYS A 4 -17.27 -8.67 -8.18
C CYS A 4 -15.92 -7.98 -7.92
N PHE A 5 -15.64 -6.86 -8.60
CA PHE A 5 -14.39 -6.11 -8.41
C PHE A 5 -14.51 -5.05 -7.30
N ASP A 6 -15.71 -4.51 -7.09
CA ASP A 6 -15.94 -3.45 -6.11
C ASP A 6 -16.09 -3.98 -4.66
N ASP A 7 -16.54 -5.25 -4.50
CA ASP A 7 -16.85 -5.84 -3.18
C ASP A 7 -15.71 -6.73 -2.60
N ASP A 8 -14.51 -6.74 -3.21
CA ASP A 8 -13.37 -7.60 -2.82
C ASP A 8 -13.73 -9.11 -2.66
N ASP A 9 -14.77 -9.57 -3.37
CA ASP A 9 -15.24 -10.95 -3.30
C ASP A 9 -14.34 -11.89 -4.12
N LEU A 10 -13.31 -12.40 -3.45
CA LEU A 10 -12.30 -13.30 -4.01
C LEU A 10 -12.89 -14.62 -4.54
N VAL A 11 -14.01 -15.09 -3.97
CA VAL A 11 -14.65 -16.34 -4.37
C VAL A 11 -15.35 -16.16 -5.72
N SER A 12 -16.11 -15.08 -5.86
CA SER A 12 -16.75 -14.74 -7.13
C SER A 12 -15.73 -14.40 -8.22
N LEU A 13 -14.59 -13.80 -7.83
CA LEU A 13 -13.50 -13.52 -8.77
C LEU A 13 -12.88 -14.81 -9.31
N LYS A 14 -12.68 -15.83 -8.47
CA LYS A 14 -12.17 -17.13 -8.91
C LYS A 14 -13.13 -17.80 -9.89
N LYS A 15 -14.43 -17.81 -9.59
CA LYS A 15 -15.45 -18.34 -10.50
C LYS A 15 -15.41 -17.65 -11.86
N LEU A 16 -15.22 -16.33 -11.89
CA LEU A 16 -15.11 -15.58 -13.14
C LEU A 16 -13.86 -15.98 -13.96
N ILE A 17 -12.73 -16.27 -13.31
CA ILE A 17 -11.51 -16.76 -13.98
C ILE A 17 -11.77 -18.11 -14.64
N ASP A 18 -12.46 -19.01 -13.94
CA ASP A 18 -12.82 -20.34 -14.43
C ASP A 18 -13.84 -20.25 -15.58
N ASP A 19 -14.90 -19.43 -15.42
CA ASP A 19 -15.96 -19.22 -16.42
C ASP A 19 -15.42 -18.60 -17.73
N LEU A 20 -14.44 -17.69 -17.63
CA LEU A 20 -13.80 -17.05 -18.78
C LEU A 20 -12.62 -17.86 -19.33
N GLU A 21 -12.34 -19.02 -18.75
CA GLU A 21 -11.28 -19.94 -19.17
C GLU A 21 -9.89 -19.27 -19.30
N ILE A 22 -9.57 -18.34 -18.41
CA ILE A 22 -8.36 -17.52 -18.50
C ILE A 22 -7.12 -18.41 -18.37
N VAL A 23 -6.20 -18.31 -19.32
CA VAL A 23 -4.94 -19.06 -19.34
C VAL A 23 -3.78 -18.26 -18.76
N GLY A 24 -2.84 -18.94 -18.12
CA GLY A 24 -1.59 -18.34 -17.65
C GLY A 24 -0.78 -17.76 -18.81
N SER A 25 -0.28 -16.53 -18.63
CA SER A 25 0.52 -15.84 -19.66
C SER A 25 1.84 -16.56 -20.00
N CYS A 26 2.39 -17.36 -19.09
CA CYS A 26 3.69 -18.03 -19.25
C CYS A 26 3.58 -19.49 -19.70
N VAL A 27 2.53 -20.18 -19.27
CA VAL A 27 2.24 -21.58 -19.59
C VAL A 27 0.76 -21.60 -19.90
N TRP A 28 0.38 -22.04 -21.10
CA TRP A 28 -1.00 -22.08 -21.62
C TRP A 28 -1.88 -23.12 -20.88
N VAL A 29 -1.80 -23.15 -19.55
CA VAL A 29 -2.42 -24.08 -18.63
C VAL A 29 -3.37 -23.28 -17.74
N LYS A 30 -4.56 -23.82 -17.49
CA LYS A 30 -5.65 -23.19 -16.72
C LYS A 30 -5.61 -23.52 -15.23
N ASN A 31 -4.46 -23.89 -14.68
CA ASN A 31 -4.34 -24.36 -13.29
C ASN A 31 -3.99 -23.20 -12.34
N TRP A 32 -4.99 -22.39 -11.99
CA TRP A 32 -4.82 -21.28 -11.05
C TRP A 32 -4.98 -21.73 -9.59
N THR A 33 -4.11 -21.20 -8.72
CA THR A 33 -4.29 -21.29 -7.27
C THR A 33 -5.40 -20.37 -6.79
N ASP A 34 -5.88 -20.58 -5.56
CA ASP A 34 -6.81 -19.65 -4.93
C ASP A 34 -6.26 -18.22 -4.89
N ILE A 35 -7.14 -17.25 -5.12
CA ILE A 35 -6.83 -15.83 -5.04
C ILE A 35 -6.62 -15.47 -3.58
N LYS A 36 -5.53 -14.76 -3.31
CA LYS A 36 -5.16 -14.31 -1.97
C LYS A 36 -4.96 -12.80 -1.99
N GLN A 37 -5.41 -12.14 -0.94
CA GLN A 37 -5.06 -10.75 -0.70
C GLN A 37 -3.60 -10.67 -0.26
N PHE A 38 -2.86 -9.72 -0.83
CA PHE A 38 -1.45 -9.53 -0.54
C PHE A 38 -1.25 -8.13 0.06
N ASN A 39 -0.59 -8.07 1.22
CA ASN A 39 -0.27 -6.80 1.85
C ASN A 39 0.90 -6.14 1.10
N LEU A 40 0.66 -4.91 0.62
CA LEU A 40 1.67 -4.11 -0.08
C LEU A 40 2.59 -3.35 0.89
N MET A 41 2.41 -3.46 2.21
CA MET A 41 3.35 -2.87 3.16
C MET A 41 4.52 -3.83 3.43
N PHE A 42 5.72 -3.28 3.55
CA PHE A 42 6.87 -4.04 4.02
C PHE A 42 6.84 -4.12 5.54
N SER A 43 6.75 -5.34 6.10
CA SER A 43 6.95 -5.57 7.53
C SER A 43 8.43 -5.75 7.85
N THR A 44 8.82 -5.28 9.04
CA THR A 44 10.13 -5.52 9.64
C THR A 44 9.96 -5.56 11.16
N SER A 45 10.94 -6.10 11.87
CA SER A 45 10.88 -6.26 13.33
C SER A 45 11.89 -5.33 14.00
N ILE A 46 11.46 -4.55 14.98
CA ILE A 46 12.34 -3.69 15.78
C ILE A 46 12.48 -4.24 17.20
N GLY A 47 13.72 -4.49 17.65
CA GLY A 47 14.02 -5.03 18.97
C GLY A 47 15.37 -5.74 19.00
N ALA A 48 15.99 -5.83 20.18
CA ALA A 48 17.31 -6.43 20.34
C ALA A 48 17.28 -7.98 20.36
N SER A 49 16.16 -8.58 20.76
CA SER A 49 15.94 -10.03 20.71
C SER A 49 14.68 -10.35 19.89
N SER A 50 14.65 -11.54 19.30
CA SER A 50 13.49 -12.05 18.55
C SER A 50 12.23 -12.11 19.42
N GLU A 51 12.37 -12.42 20.72
CA GLU A 51 11.26 -12.52 21.68
C GLU A 51 10.72 -11.16 22.15
N SER A 52 11.52 -10.09 22.08
CA SER A 52 11.12 -8.73 22.44
C SER A 52 10.86 -7.82 21.23
N SER A 53 10.92 -8.39 20.03
CA SER A 53 10.77 -7.61 18.80
C SER A 53 9.31 -7.21 18.56
N SER A 54 9.11 -5.95 18.20
CA SER A 54 7.81 -5.42 17.76
C SER A 54 7.76 -5.41 16.24
N GLU A 55 6.68 -5.91 15.67
CA GLU A 55 6.43 -5.78 14.23
C GLU A 55 6.12 -4.31 13.90
N ILE A 56 6.82 -3.77 12.92
CA ILE A 56 6.64 -2.43 12.38
C ILE A 56 6.58 -2.50 10.86
N PHE A 57 6.01 -1.46 10.25
CA PHE A 57 5.87 -1.39 8.80
C PHE A 57 6.63 -0.19 8.25
N LEU A 58 7.26 -0.37 7.09
CA LEU A 58 7.74 0.77 6.32
C LEU A 58 6.53 1.53 5.77
N ARG A 59 6.54 2.84 5.93
CA ARG A 59 5.43 3.70 5.52
C ARG A 59 5.15 3.58 4.00
N PRO A 60 3.89 3.32 3.61
CA PRO A 60 3.50 3.23 2.19
C PRO A 60 3.20 4.58 1.53
N GLU A 61 3.20 5.66 2.33
CA GLU A 61 2.95 7.05 1.95
C GLU A 61 3.56 8.00 3.01
N THR A 62 3.51 9.31 2.78
CA THR A 62 4.05 10.33 3.71
C THR A 62 2.98 11.02 4.57
N ALA A 63 1.71 10.93 4.20
CA ALA A 63 0.59 11.63 4.83
C ALA A 63 0.32 11.24 6.28
N GLN A 64 0.50 9.96 6.64
CA GLN A 64 0.27 9.51 8.02
C GLN A 64 1.11 10.30 9.05
N GLY A 65 2.35 10.63 8.71
CA GLY A 65 3.23 11.43 9.58
C GLY A 65 2.71 12.85 9.82
N ILE A 66 2.03 13.43 8.82
CA ILE A 66 1.39 14.74 8.91
C ILE A 66 0.23 14.70 9.91
N PHE A 67 -0.64 13.68 9.82
CA PHE A 67 -1.79 13.54 10.71
C PHE A 67 -1.39 13.28 12.16
N VAL A 68 -0.39 12.41 12.39
CA VAL A 68 0.11 12.13 13.75
C VAL A 68 0.66 13.41 14.41
N ASN A 69 1.31 14.28 13.64
CA ASN A 69 1.94 15.49 14.16
C ASN A 69 1.10 16.77 14.02
N PHE A 70 -0.15 16.67 13.57
CA PHE A 70 -0.99 17.83 13.25
C PHE A 70 -1.07 18.85 14.41
N LEU A 71 -1.37 18.40 15.63
CA LEU A 71 -1.49 19.27 16.80
C LEU A 71 -0.15 19.92 17.19
N ASN A 72 0.96 19.21 17.02
CA ASN A 72 2.30 19.73 17.32
C ASN A 72 2.66 20.85 16.35
N VAL A 73 2.40 20.64 15.06
CA VAL A 73 2.66 21.64 14.01
C VAL A 73 1.74 22.85 14.16
N GLN A 74 0.45 22.63 14.42
CA GLN A 74 -0.52 23.71 14.64
C GLN A 74 -0.11 24.63 15.80
N LYS A 75 0.25 24.04 16.95
CA LYS A 75 0.63 24.78 18.16
C LYS A 75 1.92 25.56 17.98
N THR A 76 2.96 24.92 17.42
CA THR A 76 4.28 25.56 17.23
C THR A 76 4.25 26.64 16.16
N SER A 77 3.54 26.40 15.05
CA SER A 77 3.39 27.36 13.96
C SER A 77 2.37 28.47 14.26
N ARG A 78 1.61 28.34 15.36
CA ARG A 78 0.52 29.24 15.77
C ARG A 78 -0.45 29.54 14.62
N LYS A 79 -0.73 28.53 13.80
CA LYS A 79 -1.65 28.63 12.66
C LYS A 79 -3.07 28.29 13.12
N LYS A 80 -4.03 29.08 12.66
CA LYS A 80 -5.45 28.71 12.70
C LYS A 80 -5.79 27.96 11.42
N ASN A 81 -6.76 27.07 11.48
CA ASN A 81 -7.30 26.44 10.27
C ASN A 81 -7.96 27.52 9.38
N PRO A 82 -7.87 27.39 8.04
CA PRO A 82 -7.19 26.29 7.35
C PRO A 82 -5.68 26.52 7.19
N PHE A 83 -4.89 25.46 7.27
CA PHE A 83 -3.44 25.50 6.97
C PHE A 83 -2.95 24.20 6.34
N GLY A 84 -1.91 24.30 5.53
CA GLY A 84 -1.29 23.16 4.87
C GLY A 84 -0.02 22.69 5.56
N ILE A 85 0.19 21.38 5.59
CA ILE A 85 1.48 20.76 5.94
C ILE A 85 1.91 19.94 4.71
N ALA A 86 3.14 20.15 4.26
CA ALA A 86 3.72 19.39 3.17
C ALA A 86 4.91 18.57 3.68
N GLN A 87 5.04 17.35 3.18
CA GLN A 87 6.16 16.48 3.47
C GLN A 87 6.71 15.89 2.17
N ILE A 88 8.02 15.91 2.04
CA ILE A 88 8.76 15.21 0.99
C ILE A 88 9.52 14.07 1.65
N GLY A 89 9.42 12.86 1.10
CA GLY A 89 10.22 11.75 1.59
C GLY A 89 9.95 10.43 0.89
N LYS A 90 10.73 9.43 1.28
CA LYS A 90 10.60 8.07 0.74
C LYS A 90 9.36 7.35 1.26
N ALA A 91 8.73 6.58 0.39
CA ALA A 91 7.66 5.65 0.68
C ALA A 91 7.97 4.30 0.03
N PHE A 92 7.39 3.23 0.59
CA PHE A 92 7.68 1.86 0.19
C PHE A 92 6.41 1.07 -0.07
N ARG A 93 6.32 0.44 -1.23
CA ARG A 93 5.21 -0.46 -1.60
C ARG A 93 5.75 -1.78 -2.11
N ASN A 94 5.35 -2.87 -1.49
CA ASN A 94 5.74 -4.23 -1.84
C ASN A 94 4.99 -4.71 -3.09
N GLU A 95 5.21 -4.01 -4.21
CA GLU A 95 4.61 -4.31 -5.49
C GLU A 95 4.96 -5.74 -5.93
N ILE A 96 3.92 -6.52 -6.23
CA ILE A 96 4.01 -7.93 -6.66
C ILE A 96 4.76 -8.01 -8.00
N ILE A 97 4.47 -7.08 -8.90
CA ILE A 97 5.09 -6.99 -10.23
C ILE A 97 5.64 -5.58 -10.42
N ALA A 98 6.91 -5.39 -10.07
CA ALA A 98 7.66 -4.17 -10.37
C ALA A 98 8.11 -4.18 -11.85
N ARG A 99 7.16 -3.96 -12.76
CA ARG A 99 7.41 -3.76 -14.21
C ARG A 99 7.09 -2.30 -14.55
N GLN A 100 7.67 -1.79 -15.62
CA GLN A 100 7.49 -0.40 -16.09
C GLN A 100 8.28 0.66 -15.29
N PHE A 101 9.56 0.40 -15.01
CA PHE A 101 10.56 1.33 -14.44
C PHE A 101 9.97 2.34 -13.44
N ILE A 102 9.86 3.62 -13.81
CA ILE A 102 9.37 4.70 -12.93
C ILE A 102 7.91 4.56 -12.47
N PHE A 103 7.06 3.80 -13.18
CA PHE A 103 5.62 3.73 -12.90
C PHE A 103 5.26 2.73 -11.79
N ARG A 104 6.09 1.70 -11.57
CA ARG A 104 5.90 0.76 -10.46
C ARG A 104 7.24 0.41 -9.82
N MET A 105 7.55 1.16 -8.76
CA MET A 105 8.75 0.97 -7.95
C MET A 105 8.37 0.53 -6.54
N ARG A 106 9.27 -0.19 -5.88
CA ARG A 106 9.10 -0.60 -4.48
C ARG A 106 9.53 0.46 -3.48
N GLU A 107 10.37 1.38 -3.93
CA GLU A 107 10.87 2.52 -3.19
C GLU A 107 10.79 3.73 -4.11
N PHE A 108 10.19 4.82 -3.63
CA PHE A 108 10.05 6.05 -4.40
C PHE A 108 9.94 7.25 -3.47
N GLU A 109 10.25 8.43 -4.00
CA GLU A 109 10.10 9.70 -3.29
C GLU A 109 8.74 10.32 -3.64
N GLN A 110 8.01 10.74 -2.61
CA GLN A 110 6.73 11.40 -2.74
C GLN A 110 6.79 12.77 -2.10
N MET A 111 6.09 13.71 -2.71
CA MET A 111 5.75 15.00 -2.14
C MET A 111 4.24 15.02 -1.93
N GLU A 112 3.81 15.03 -0.67
CA GLU A 112 2.40 15.10 -0.31
C GLU A 112 2.14 16.38 0.49
N MET A 113 1.01 17.02 0.21
CA MET A 113 0.54 18.18 0.95
C MET A 113 -0.87 17.90 1.44
N GLN A 114 -1.06 17.97 2.75
CA GLN A 114 -2.37 17.89 3.36
C GLN A 114 -2.83 19.30 3.71
N PHE A 115 -3.99 19.68 3.20
CA PHE A 115 -4.69 20.91 3.57
C PHE A 115 -5.76 20.57 4.61
N CYS A 116 -5.64 21.16 5.80
CA CYS A 116 -6.47 20.91 6.98
C CYS A 116 -7.26 22.16 7.38
#